data_AF-A0A8T9QDF3-F1
#
_entry.id   AF-A0A8T9QDF3-F1
#
_cell.length_a   1.000
_cell.length_b   1.000
_cell.length_c   1.000
_cell.angle_alpha   90.00
_cell.angle_beta   90.00
_cell.angle_gamma   90.00
#
_symmetry.space_group_name_H-M   'P 1'
#
loop_
_entity.id
_entity.type
_entity.pdbx_description
1 polymer ?
#
loop_
_entity_poly.entity_id
_entity_poly.type
_entity_poly.pdbx_seq_one_letter_code
_entity_poly.pdbx_strand_id
1 'polypeptide(L)'
;MHAAALGYHRASGNALTFEVIPRRIEDRGGGLARVNGQVRLLEGLAQPREEDELALSYYNSMTTWIEVDPLLQLFGLTRAELQAADDAQLARAVRSVAQRIPTYVTTKDVKFRWGHGQEDIYPVAQIEKLWSDMSALSDVKCGYIVVPRSRGQQMKDPAQLDSWVTDGSKDHVASLGMFD
;
A
#
# COMPACT_ATOMS: atom_id res chain seq x y z
N MET A 1 -3.62 6.32 -16.84
CA MET A 1 -2.94 7.39 -16.06
C MET A 1 -3.93 8.53 -15.83
N HIS A 2 -4.08 9.06 -14.60
CA HIS A 2 -5.07 10.11 -14.31
C HIS A 2 -4.41 11.49 -14.22
N ALA A 3 -4.56 12.31 -15.25
CA ALA A 3 -3.85 13.59 -15.39
C ALA A 3 -4.09 14.55 -14.21
N ALA A 4 -5.32 14.61 -13.68
CA ALA A 4 -5.64 15.48 -12.55
C ALA A 4 -4.93 15.06 -11.25
N ALA A 5 -4.72 13.74 -11.04
CA ALA A 5 -4.02 13.24 -9.86
C ALA A 5 -2.52 13.57 -9.93
N LEU A 6 -1.92 13.40 -11.12
CA LEU A 6 -0.55 13.85 -11.36
C LEU A 6 -0.41 15.38 -11.17
N GLY A 7 -1.34 16.15 -11.74
CA GLY A 7 -1.34 17.61 -11.62
C GLY A 7 -1.39 18.08 -10.17
N TYR A 8 -2.29 17.49 -9.37
CA TYR A 8 -2.34 17.73 -7.93
C TYR A 8 -1.01 17.36 -7.24
N HIS A 9 -0.48 16.17 -7.50
CA HIS A 9 0.77 15.71 -6.89
C HIS A 9 1.92 16.69 -7.16
N ARG A 10 2.11 17.09 -8.43
CA ARG A 10 3.10 18.09 -8.84
C ARG A 10 2.90 19.44 -8.16
N ALA A 11 1.68 19.95 -8.12
CA ALA A 11 1.37 21.26 -7.53
C ALA A 11 1.50 21.28 -6.01
N SER A 12 1.23 20.15 -5.34
CA SER A 12 1.30 20.03 -3.88
C SER A 12 2.73 20.05 -3.32
N GLY A 13 3.72 19.66 -4.12
CA GLY A 13 5.09 19.44 -3.69
C GLY A 13 5.22 18.32 -2.65
N ASN A 14 4.28 17.38 -2.61
CA ASN A 14 4.35 16.20 -1.74
C ASN A 14 5.43 15.23 -2.24
N ALA A 15 6.15 14.58 -1.33
CA ALA A 15 7.03 13.46 -1.68
C ALA A 15 6.21 12.24 -2.10
N LEU A 16 5.12 11.96 -1.37
CA LEU A 16 4.20 10.85 -1.61
C LEU A 16 2.76 11.37 -1.66
N THR A 17 1.95 10.87 -2.59
CA THR A 17 0.50 11.10 -2.59
C THR A 17 -0.24 9.79 -2.77
N PHE A 18 -1.04 9.42 -1.78
CA PHE A 18 -1.78 8.17 -1.76
C PHE A 18 -3.20 8.41 -2.27
N GLU A 19 -3.66 7.53 -3.16
CA GLU A 19 -5.07 7.49 -3.51
C GLU A 19 -5.84 6.65 -2.49
N VAL A 20 -7.02 7.14 -2.12
CA VAL A 20 -7.94 6.43 -1.23
C VAL A 20 -9.33 6.41 -1.86
N ILE A 21 -10.13 5.41 -1.50
CA ILE A 21 -11.53 5.29 -1.95
C ILE A 21 -12.47 5.35 -0.75
N PRO A 22 -13.73 5.76 -0.94
CA PRO A 22 -14.75 5.58 0.09
C PRO A 22 -14.84 4.10 0.49
N ARG A 23 -14.75 3.85 1.78
CA ARG A 23 -14.74 2.50 2.35
C ARG A 23 -16.12 1.85 2.23
N ARG A 24 -16.14 0.54 1.93
CA ARG A 24 -17.29 -0.36 2.05
C ARG A 24 -16.99 -1.48 3.04
N ILE A 25 -18.03 -2.18 3.47
CA ILE A 25 -17.94 -3.26 4.47
C ILE A 25 -17.03 -4.43 4.04
N GLU A 26 -16.90 -4.66 2.74
CA GLU A 26 -16.05 -5.69 2.14
C GLU A 26 -14.57 -5.32 2.09
N ASP A 27 -14.25 -4.03 2.22
CA ASP A 27 -12.88 -3.56 2.19
C ASP A 27 -12.21 -3.95 3.50
N ARG A 28 -11.29 -4.91 3.45
CA ARG A 28 -10.46 -5.33 4.59
C ARG A 28 -9.05 -4.78 4.48
N GLY A 29 -8.54 -4.28 5.60
CA GLY A 29 -7.23 -3.69 5.78
C GLY A 29 -7.26 -2.26 6.31
N GLY A 30 -6.09 -1.62 6.18
CA GLY A 30 -5.87 -0.27 6.65
C GLY A 30 -6.66 0.81 5.92
N GLY A 31 -6.57 2.03 6.44
CA GLY A 31 -7.25 3.19 5.87
C GLY A 31 -6.65 4.51 6.33
N LEU A 32 -7.24 5.60 5.85
CA LEU A 32 -6.80 6.94 6.22
C LEU A 32 -7.30 7.29 7.63
N ALA A 33 -6.38 7.67 8.51
CA ALA A 33 -6.71 8.05 9.89
C ALA A 33 -5.91 9.29 10.31
N ARG A 34 -6.36 9.93 11.39
CA ARG A 34 -5.56 10.93 12.10
C ARG A 34 -5.06 10.30 13.40
N VAL A 35 -3.74 10.13 13.52
CA VAL A 35 -3.11 9.58 14.72
C VAL A 35 -2.14 10.62 15.26
N ASN A 36 -2.28 10.98 16.54
CA ASN A 36 -1.47 12.00 17.20
C ASN A 36 -1.38 13.33 16.40
N GLY A 37 -2.51 13.76 15.83
CA GLY A 37 -2.61 14.99 15.04
C GLY A 37 -2.19 14.86 13.56
N GLN A 38 -1.44 13.81 13.19
CA GLN A 38 -0.98 13.58 11.82
C GLN A 38 -1.96 12.72 11.03
N VAL A 39 -2.34 13.19 9.83
CA VAL A 39 -3.07 12.35 8.87
C VAL A 39 -2.09 11.37 8.25
N ARG A 40 -2.39 10.07 8.33
CA ARG A 40 -1.56 8.99 7.79
C ARG A 40 -2.40 7.78 7.42
N LEU A 41 -1.81 6.87 6.65
CA LEU A 41 -2.38 5.54 6.46
C LEU A 41 -2.10 4.72 7.72
N LEU A 42 -3.15 4.11 8.27
CA LEU A 42 -3.10 3.21 9.40
C LEU A 42 -3.35 1.79 8.89
N GLU A 43 -2.34 0.95 8.95
CA GLU A 43 -2.44 -0.44 8.52
C GLU A 43 -3.34 -1.27 9.43
N GLY A 44 -4.05 -2.25 8.86
CA GLY A 44 -4.97 -3.12 9.62
C GLY A 44 -4.27 -3.83 10.78
N LEU A 45 -3.03 -4.28 10.55
CA LEU A 45 -2.19 -4.93 11.56
C LEU A 45 -1.76 -3.99 12.70
N ALA A 46 -1.87 -2.67 12.53
CA ALA A 46 -1.56 -1.67 13.55
C ALA A 46 -2.79 -1.23 14.36
N GLN A 47 -3.99 -1.71 14.02
CA GLN A 47 -5.20 -1.38 14.75
C GLN A 47 -5.26 -2.17 16.06
N PRO A 48 -5.56 -1.53 17.20
CA PRO A 48 -5.57 -2.22 18.49
C PRO A 48 -6.77 -3.18 18.63
N ARG A 49 -7.87 -2.93 17.92
CA ARG A 49 -9.05 -3.81 17.86
C ARG A 49 -9.54 -3.97 16.43
N GLU A 50 -10.15 -5.11 16.13
CA GLU A 50 -10.69 -5.38 14.79
C GLU A 50 -11.82 -4.41 14.43
N GLU A 51 -12.64 -3.98 15.40
CA GLU A 51 -13.74 -3.06 15.15
C GLU A 51 -13.29 -1.62 14.81
N ASP A 52 -12.05 -1.23 15.11
CA ASP A 52 -11.53 0.09 14.77
C ASP A 52 -11.53 0.32 13.25
N GLU A 53 -11.50 -0.76 12.48
CA GLU A 53 -11.57 -0.77 11.03
C GLU A 53 -12.87 -0.13 10.52
N LEU A 54 -13.96 -0.32 11.28
CA LEU A 54 -15.31 0.18 10.96
C LEU A 54 -15.44 1.69 11.15
N ALA A 55 -14.54 2.30 11.94
CA ALA A 55 -14.51 3.74 12.15
C ALA A 55 -13.82 4.51 11.00
N LEU A 56 -13.17 3.80 10.08
CA LEU A 56 -12.43 4.41 8.97
C LEU A 56 -13.37 4.74 7.81
N SER A 57 -13.34 5.98 7.30
CA SER A 57 -14.16 6.39 6.15
C SER A 57 -13.51 6.09 4.80
N TYR A 58 -12.19 5.91 4.77
CA TYR A 58 -11.43 5.77 3.54
C TYR A 58 -10.54 4.53 3.58
N TYR A 59 -10.58 3.75 2.51
CA TYR A 59 -9.74 2.58 2.29
C TYR A 59 -8.53 2.94 1.42
N ASN A 60 -7.36 2.39 1.77
CA ASN A 60 -6.12 2.57 1.03
C ASN A 60 -6.11 1.72 -0.26
N SER A 61 -6.12 2.35 -1.43
CA SER A 61 -6.10 1.62 -2.71
C SER A 61 -4.71 1.10 -3.10
N MET A 62 -3.67 1.43 -2.31
CA MET A 62 -2.27 1.15 -2.61
C MET A 62 -1.74 1.79 -3.90
N THR A 63 -2.48 2.73 -4.49
CA THR A 63 -1.95 3.58 -5.57
C THR A 63 -1.22 4.78 -4.96
N THR A 64 0.06 4.91 -5.26
CA THR A 64 0.92 6.00 -4.74
C THR A 64 1.60 6.75 -5.88
N TRP A 65 1.46 8.07 -5.87
CA TRP A 65 2.27 8.98 -6.69
C TRP A 65 3.53 9.36 -5.92
N ILE A 66 4.67 9.33 -6.59
CA ILE A 66 5.98 9.48 -5.98
C ILE A 66 6.75 10.58 -6.71
N GLU A 67 7.21 11.58 -5.96
CA GLU A 67 8.28 12.45 -6.41
C GLU A 67 9.62 11.73 -6.18
N VAL A 68 10.30 11.39 -7.27
CA VAL A 68 11.48 10.52 -7.24
C VAL A 68 12.63 11.16 -6.45
N ASP A 69 12.95 12.44 -6.69
CA ASP A 69 14.09 13.07 -6.04
C ASP A 69 13.91 13.26 -4.51
N PRO A 70 12.76 13.75 -4.01
CA PRO A 70 12.45 13.73 -2.58
C PRO A 70 12.49 12.33 -1.96
N LEU A 71 11.99 11.31 -2.67
CA LEU A 71 12.07 9.94 -2.16
C LEU A 71 13.53 9.48 -2.05
N LEU A 72 14.36 9.73 -3.07
CA LEU A 72 15.77 9.36 -3.01
C LEU A 72 16.52 10.11 -1.90
N GLN A 73 16.22 11.39 -1.70
CA GLN A 73 16.77 12.17 -0.58
C GLN A 73 16.43 11.57 0.78
N LEU A 74 15.21 11.04 0.97
CA LEU A 74 14.84 10.32 2.19
C LEU A 74 15.72 9.07 2.43
N PHE A 75 16.11 8.37 1.37
CA PHE A 75 17.07 7.26 1.42
C PHE A 75 18.53 7.73 1.52
N GLY A 76 18.80 9.04 1.48
CA GLY A 76 20.15 9.58 1.43
C GLY A 76 20.87 9.29 0.11
N LEU A 77 20.11 9.22 -1.00
CA LEU A 77 20.59 8.90 -2.33
C LEU A 77 20.22 9.98 -3.35
N THR A 78 20.94 9.96 -4.46
CA THR A 78 20.65 10.68 -5.70
C THR A 78 20.41 9.70 -6.84
N ARG A 79 19.88 10.19 -7.97
CA ARG A 79 19.69 9.36 -9.17
C ARG A 79 21.01 8.80 -9.71
N ALA A 80 22.11 9.56 -9.61
CA ALA A 80 23.42 9.12 -10.07
C ALA A 80 23.96 7.97 -9.19
N GLU A 81 23.73 8.06 -7.87
CA GLU A 81 24.15 7.01 -6.94
C GLU A 81 23.37 5.71 -7.15
N LEU A 82 22.12 5.73 -7.62
CA LEU A 82 21.42 4.50 -7.99
C LEU A 82 22.13 3.69 -9.08
N GLN A 83 22.90 4.34 -9.96
CA GLN A 83 23.62 3.67 -11.04
C GLN A 83 25.05 3.29 -10.66
N ALA A 84 25.65 4.04 -9.73
CA ALA A 84 27.06 3.91 -9.38
C ALA A 84 27.32 3.17 -8.06
N ALA A 85 26.34 3.16 -7.14
CA ALA A 85 26.50 2.57 -5.81
C ALA A 85 26.50 1.04 -5.88
N ASP A 86 27.26 0.42 -4.99
CA ASP A 86 27.23 -1.02 -4.79
C ASP A 86 26.01 -1.47 -3.96
N ASP A 87 25.73 -2.77 -3.99
CA ASP A 87 24.63 -3.38 -3.23
C ASP A 87 24.71 -3.07 -1.72
N ALA A 88 25.92 -2.94 -1.17
CA ALA A 88 26.10 -2.67 0.25
C ALA A 88 25.70 -1.25 0.62
N GLN A 89 25.98 -0.27 -0.23
CA GLN A 89 25.55 1.13 -0.13
C GLN A 89 24.03 1.22 -0.25
N LEU A 90 23.44 0.63 -1.28
CA LEU A 90 21.99 0.63 -1.48
C LEU A 90 21.28 -0.06 -0.30
N ALA A 91 21.79 -1.19 0.17
CA ALA A 91 21.22 -1.87 1.32
C ALA A 91 21.34 -1.05 2.63
N ARG A 92 22.42 -0.27 2.81
CA ARG A 92 22.53 0.67 3.95
C ARG A 92 21.48 1.78 3.86
N ALA A 93 21.28 2.36 2.69
CA ALA A 93 20.25 3.38 2.44
C ALA A 93 18.85 2.85 2.73
N VAL A 94 18.51 1.66 2.22
CA VAL A 94 17.21 1.02 2.51
C VAL A 94 17.04 0.77 4.02
N ARG A 95 18.07 0.26 4.69
CA ARG A 95 18.02 -0.02 6.14
C ARG A 95 17.81 1.23 6.98
N SER A 96 18.42 2.37 6.62
CA SER A 96 18.30 3.61 7.40
C SER A 96 16.84 4.10 7.46
N VAL A 97 16.09 3.95 6.37
CA VAL A 97 14.65 4.28 6.32
C VAL A 97 13.82 3.18 6.96
N ALA A 98 14.11 1.91 6.65
CA ALA A 98 13.36 0.78 7.19
C ALA A 98 13.36 0.71 8.73
N GLN A 99 14.44 1.15 9.40
CA GLN A 99 14.51 1.22 10.87
C GLN A 99 13.52 2.24 11.49
N ARG A 100 13.00 3.17 10.69
CA ARG A 100 12.12 4.25 11.14
C ARG A 100 10.64 3.93 11.00
N ILE A 101 10.30 2.89 10.24
CA ILE A 101 8.92 2.41 10.05
C ILE A 101 8.67 1.15 10.89
N PRO A 102 7.41 0.86 11.28
CA PRO A 102 7.05 -0.34 12.02
C PRO A 102 7.54 -1.64 11.35
N THR A 103 7.70 -2.68 12.15
CA THR A 103 7.88 -4.06 11.68
C THR A 103 6.72 -4.87 12.21
N TYR A 104 5.97 -5.52 11.32
CA TYR A 104 4.91 -6.44 11.70
C TYR A 104 5.46 -7.85 11.75
N VAL A 105 5.06 -8.59 12.78
CA VAL A 105 5.34 -10.01 12.93
C VAL A 105 4.01 -10.72 13.03
N THR A 106 3.71 -11.56 12.06
CA THR A 106 2.46 -12.33 12.03
C THR A 106 2.76 -13.81 11.94
N THR A 107 2.00 -14.63 12.67
CA THR A 107 2.06 -16.08 12.50
C THR A 107 1.23 -16.47 11.28
N LYS A 108 1.84 -17.22 10.37
CA LYS A 108 1.21 -17.75 9.16
C LYS A 108 1.41 -19.27 9.11
N ASP A 109 0.55 -19.94 8.36
CA ASP A 109 0.66 -21.36 8.10
C ASP A 109 1.25 -21.58 6.70
N VAL A 110 2.38 -22.29 6.62
CA VAL A 110 2.97 -22.74 5.37
C VAL A 110 2.61 -24.20 5.14
N LYS A 111 2.10 -24.50 3.95
CA LYS A 111 1.72 -25.85 3.54
C LYS A 111 2.82 -26.48 2.69
N PHE A 112 3.41 -27.57 3.19
CA PHE A 112 4.32 -28.41 2.41
C PHE A 112 3.55 -29.59 1.83
N ARG A 113 3.38 -29.63 0.50
CA ARG A 113 2.68 -30.72 -0.20
C ARG A 113 3.68 -31.64 -0.84
N TRP A 114 3.66 -32.92 -0.49
CA TRP A 114 4.65 -33.91 -0.94
C TRP A 114 4.06 -35.12 -1.67
N GLY A 115 2.78 -35.08 -2.02
CA GLY A 115 2.12 -36.07 -2.88
C GLY A 115 0.91 -36.73 -2.20
N HIS A 116 0.14 -37.50 -2.97
CA HIS A 116 -1.00 -38.31 -2.47
C HIS A 116 -2.03 -37.57 -1.59
N GLY A 117 -2.22 -36.26 -1.81
CA GLY A 117 -3.12 -35.45 -0.98
C GLY A 117 -2.60 -35.19 0.44
N GLN A 118 -1.34 -35.48 0.72
CA GLN A 118 -0.69 -35.24 2.00
C GLN A 118 -0.17 -33.80 2.04
N GLU A 119 -0.50 -33.10 3.12
CA GLU A 119 0.02 -31.77 3.44
C GLU A 119 0.47 -31.71 4.89
N ASP A 120 1.68 -31.18 5.10
CA ASP A 120 2.14 -30.77 6.43
C ASP A 120 1.96 -29.26 6.57
N ILE A 121 1.44 -28.83 7.72
CA ILE A 121 1.18 -27.42 8.03
C ILE A 121 2.16 -27.00 9.12
N TYR A 122 3.01 -26.03 8.79
CA TYR A 122 4.00 -25.48 9.71
C TYR A 122 3.69 -24.02 10.03
N PRO A 123 3.60 -23.64 11.32
CA PRO A 123 3.51 -22.24 11.69
C PRO A 123 4.86 -21.56 11.44
N VAL A 124 4.84 -20.40 10.80
CA VAL A 124 6.00 -19.56 10.53
C VAL A 124 5.74 -18.13 10.98
N ALA A 125 6.80 -17.42 11.37
CA ALA A 125 6.74 -15.98 11.57
C ALA A 125 7.01 -15.27 10.24
N GLN A 126 6.04 -14.54 9.74
CA GLN A 126 6.18 -13.60 8.63
C GLN A 126 6.53 -12.22 9.20
N ILE A 127 7.69 -11.68 8.80
CA ILE A 127 8.22 -10.40 9.26
C ILE A 127 8.22 -9.43 8.09
N GLU A 128 7.44 -8.35 8.21
CA GLU A 128 7.18 -7.44 7.10
C GLU A 128 7.20 -5.97 7.51
N LYS A 129 7.41 -5.11 6.53
CA LYS A 129 7.27 -3.66 6.63
C LYS A 129 6.35 -3.21 5.51
N LEU A 130 5.44 -2.27 5.79
CA LEU A 130 4.41 -1.87 4.82
C LEU A 130 4.75 -0.51 4.22
N TRP A 131 4.60 -0.39 2.90
CA TRP A 131 4.94 0.82 2.14
C TRP A 131 4.18 2.08 2.63
N SER A 132 2.92 1.91 3.01
CA SER A 132 2.04 2.94 3.55
C SER A 132 2.51 3.53 4.88
N ASP A 133 3.31 2.81 5.66
CA ASP A 133 3.91 3.32 6.90
C ASP A 133 4.90 4.47 6.66
N MET A 134 5.36 4.65 5.42
CA MET A 134 6.11 5.84 5.02
C MET A 134 5.33 7.12 5.32
N SER A 135 4.00 7.06 5.31
CA SER A 135 3.13 8.21 5.65
C SER A 135 3.11 8.56 7.14
N ALA A 136 3.66 7.70 8.01
CA ALA A 136 3.85 7.98 9.42
C ALA A 136 5.14 8.77 9.72
N LEU A 137 6.07 8.86 8.76
CA LEU A 137 7.32 9.60 8.91
C LEU A 137 7.05 11.12 8.86
N SER A 138 7.44 11.84 9.91
CA SER A 138 7.11 13.27 10.07
C SER A 138 7.87 14.21 9.14
N ASP A 139 9.02 13.77 8.60
CA ASP A 139 9.84 14.46 7.61
C ASP A 139 9.45 14.12 6.16
N VAL A 140 8.43 13.27 5.95
CA VAL A 140 7.93 12.91 4.62
C VAL A 140 6.61 13.63 4.37
N LYS A 141 6.65 14.65 3.52
CA LYS A 141 5.43 15.38 3.13
C LYS A 141 4.52 14.49 2.30
N CYS A 142 3.43 14.01 2.92
CA CYS A 142 2.44 13.15 2.28
C CYS A 142 1.14 13.90 1.97
N GLY A 143 0.46 13.49 0.91
CA GLY A 143 -0.90 13.92 0.59
C GLY A 143 -1.82 12.76 0.27
N TYR A 144 -3.12 13.07 0.21
CA TYR A 144 -4.17 12.09 -0.02
C TYR A 144 -5.17 12.62 -1.03
N ILE A 145 -5.61 11.77 -1.95
CA ILE A 145 -6.67 12.10 -2.90
C ILE A 145 -7.75 11.03 -2.86
N VAL A 146 -9.00 11.47 -2.69
CA VAL A 146 -10.15 10.57 -2.82
C VAL A 146 -10.42 10.36 -4.30
N VAL A 147 -10.48 9.12 -4.73
CA VAL A 147 -10.75 8.75 -6.13
C VAL A 147 -12.01 7.89 -6.25
N PRO A 148 -12.62 7.81 -7.45
CA PRO A 148 -13.75 6.91 -7.69
C PRO A 148 -13.40 5.47 -7.33
N ARG A 149 -14.37 4.73 -6.79
CA ARG A 149 -14.16 3.36 -6.31
C ARG A 149 -13.59 2.45 -7.41
N SER A 150 -14.12 2.54 -8.63
CA SER A 150 -13.67 1.71 -9.76
C SER A 150 -12.17 1.85 -10.08
N ARG A 151 -11.53 2.94 -9.66
CA ARG A 151 -10.09 3.17 -9.83
C ARG A 151 -9.23 2.48 -8.77
N GLY A 152 -9.75 2.30 -7.56
CA GLY A 152 -8.98 1.85 -6.41
C GLY A 152 -9.45 0.56 -5.74
N GLN A 153 -10.58 0.01 -6.16
CA GLN A 153 -11.10 -1.27 -5.67
C GLN A 153 -10.20 -2.43 -6.11
N GLN A 154 -10.04 -3.40 -5.23
CA GLN A 154 -9.17 -4.56 -5.43
C GLN A 154 -9.98 -5.85 -5.34
N MET A 155 -9.62 -6.84 -6.15
CA MET A 155 -10.12 -8.20 -6.05
C MET A 155 -9.06 -9.03 -5.33
N LYS A 156 -9.33 -9.37 -4.06
CA LYS A 156 -8.43 -10.08 -3.17
C LYS A 156 -8.80 -11.56 -3.00
N ASP A 157 -10.04 -11.93 -3.31
CA ASP A 157 -10.56 -13.29 -3.14
C ASP A 157 -11.39 -13.71 -4.38
N PRO A 158 -11.26 -14.95 -4.88
CA PRO A 158 -12.08 -15.45 -5.98
C PRO A 158 -13.60 -15.33 -5.78
N ALA A 159 -14.08 -15.35 -4.53
CA ALA A 159 -15.50 -15.15 -4.22
C ALA A 159 -16.01 -13.75 -4.60
N GLN A 160 -15.12 -12.79 -4.86
CA GLN A 160 -15.49 -11.44 -5.30
C GLN A 160 -15.72 -11.34 -6.82
N LEU A 161 -15.52 -12.42 -7.59
CA LEU A 161 -15.71 -12.39 -9.05
C LEU A 161 -17.15 -12.00 -9.45
N ASP A 162 -18.15 -12.52 -8.74
CA ASP A 162 -19.55 -12.24 -9.05
C ASP A 162 -19.92 -10.76 -8.80
N SER A 163 -19.43 -10.19 -7.69
CA SER A 163 -19.65 -8.76 -7.39
C SER A 163 -18.97 -7.87 -8.42
N TRP A 164 -17.77 -8.22 -8.89
CA TRP A 164 -17.05 -7.47 -9.92
C TRP A 164 -17.72 -7.52 -11.30
N VAL A 165 -18.38 -8.62 -11.64
CA VAL A 165 -19.16 -8.73 -12.87
C VAL A 165 -20.44 -7.89 -12.77
N THR A 166 -21.09 -7.87 -11.61
CA THR A 166 -22.39 -7.23 -11.42
C THR A 166 -22.31 -5.73 -11.13
N ASP A 167 -21.24 -5.25 -10.50
CA ASP A 167 -21.08 -3.84 -10.12
C ASP A 167 -20.43 -2.96 -11.20
N GLY A 168 -20.10 -3.55 -12.36
CA GLY A 168 -19.48 -2.87 -13.50
C GLY A 168 -17.95 -2.72 -13.39
N SER A 169 -17.31 -3.22 -12.34
CA SER A 169 -15.84 -3.16 -12.19
C SER A 169 -15.12 -3.93 -13.29
N LYS A 170 -15.65 -5.09 -13.71
CA LYS A 170 -15.13 -5.85 -14.85
C LYS A 170 -15.12 -5.01 -16.12
N ASP A 171 -16.25 -4.39 -16.46
CA ASP A 171 -16.39 -3.60 -17.69
C ASP A 171 -15.51 -2.34 -17.64
N HIS A 172 -15.38 -1.74 -16.45
CA HIS A 172 -14.44 -0.64 -16.25
C HIS A 172 -13.01 -1.07 -16.56
N VAL A 173 -12.51 -2.17 -16.00
CA VAL A 173 -11.16 -2.66 -16.29
C VAL A 173 -11.00 -3.01 -17.77
N ALA A 174 -12.00 -3.66 -18.37
CA ALA A 174 -12.02 -3.98 -19.79
C ALA A 174 -11.88 -2.72 -20.67
N SER A 175 -12.44 -1.59 -20.23
CA SER A 175 -12.33 -0.32 -20.96
C SER A 175 -10.95 0.35 -20.89
N LEU A 176 -10.10 -0.04 -19.95
CA LEU A 176 -8.79 0.59 -19.70
C LEU A 176 -7.65 0.01 -20.56
N GLY A 177 -7.88 -1.12 -21.23
CA GLY A 177 -6.84 -1.81 -21.98
C GLY A 177 -7.41 -2.66 -23.12
N MET A 178 -6.51 -3.16 -23.96
CA MET A 178 -6.85 -4.20 -24.94
C MET A 178 -6.47 -5.54 -24.32
N PHE A 179 -7.40 -6.48 -24.34
CA PHE A 179 -7.22 -7.83 -23.82
C PHE A 179 -7.44 -8.79 -24.99
N ASP A 180 -6.47 -9.68 -25.23
CA ASP A 180 -6.53 -10.74 -26.24
C ASP A 180 -7.26 -11.98 -25.71
#